data_AF-A0A842QEZ5-F1
#
_entry.id   AF-A0A842QEZ5-F1
#
_cell.length_a   1.000
_cell.length_b   1.000
_cell.length_c   1.000
_cell.angle_alpha   90.00
_cell.angle_beta   90.00
_cell.angle_gamma   90.00
#
_symmetry.space_group_name_H-M   'P 1'
#
loop_
_entity.id
_entity.type
_entity.pdbx_description
1 polymer ?
#
loop_
_entity_poly.entity_id
_entity_poly.type
_entity_poly.pdbx_seq_one_letter_code
_entity_poly.pdbx_strand_id
1 'polypeptide(L)'
;MNMARTEITIDYSKCGYEEGVNVDPRECKKCLQICDPAVFLMHPTLEDHPDPYNPERWKITPVWPSLCMGCMKCVEVCPENAITVKPGESLHMMTQEY
;
A
#
# COMPACT_ATOMS: atom_id res chain seq x y z
N MET A 1 11.90 19.69 15.92
CA MET A 1 10.61 19.99 15.27
C MET A 1 9.82 18.70 15.18
N ASN A 2 8.54 18.71 15.55
CA ASN A 2 7.67 17.54 15.42
C ASN A 2 7.16 17.52 13.98
N MET A 3 7.90 16.85 13.09
CA MET A 3 7.54 16.75 11.67
C MET A 3 6.27 15.90 11.54
N ALA A 4 5.28 16.36 10.77
CA ALA A 4 4.07 15.58 10.52
C ALA A 4 4.45 14.25 9.85
N ARG A 5 3.92 13.13 10.36
CA ARG A 5 4.18 11.81 9.77
C ARG A 5 3.21 11.56 8.62
N THR A 6 3.72 10.92 7.57
CA THR A 6 2.88 10.45 6.47
C THR A 6 1.91 9.36 6.95
N GLU A 7 0.64 9.50 6.58
CA GLU A 7 -0.40 8.50 6.81
C GLU A 7 -0.75 7.85 5.46
N ILE A 8 -0.83 6.51 5.44
CA ILE A 8 -1.25 5.74 4.27
C ILE A 8 -2.36 4.79 4.70
N THR A 9 -3.49 4.86 4.01
CA THR A 9 -4.65 4.00 4.25
C THR A 9 -4.99 3.22 2.98
N ILE A 10 -5.33 1.94 3.16
CA ILE A 10 -5.86 1.09 2.09
C ILE A 10 -7.30 0.72 2.44
N ASP A 11 -8.21 0.96 1.51
CA ASP A 11 -9.61 0.55 1.56
C ASP A 11 -9.72 -0.92 1.13
N TYR A 12 -9.87 -1.82 2.10
CA TYR A 12 -9.93 -3.26 1.85
C TYR A 12 -11.27 -3.73 1.27
N SER A 13 -12.30 -2.87 1.30
CA SER A 13 -13.54 -3.08 0.54
C SER A 13 -13.35 -2.91 -0.98
N LYS A 14 -12.13 -2.55 -1.40
CA LYS A 14 -11.73 -2.40 -2.81
C LYS A 14 -10.47 -3.18 -3.18
N CYS A 15 -9.74 -3.73 -2.22
CA CYS A 15 -8.45 -4.38 -2.46
C CYS A 15 -8.31 -5.64 -1.60
N GLY A 16 -8.13 -6.80 -2.24
CA GLY A 16 -8.10 -8.09 -1.57
C GLY A 16 -9.36 -8.90 -1.89
N TYR A 17 -9.98 -9.46 -0.85
CA TYR A 17 -10.95 -10.55 -1.01
C TYR A 17 -12.25 -10.30 -0.25
N GLU A 18 -12.56 -9.05 0.12
CA GLU A 18 -13.88 -8.73 0.68
C GLU A 18 -14.99 -8.97 -0.38
N GLU A 19 -16.23 -9.14 0.08
CA GLU A 19 -17.36 -9.41 -0.82
C GLU A 19 -17.52 -8.29 -1.85
N GLY A 20 -17.57 -8.66 -3.14
CA GLY A 20 -17.67 -7.72 -4.24
C GLY A 20 -16.33 -7.15 -4.76
N VAL A 21 -15.20 -7.53 -4.15
CA VAL A 21 -13.85 -7.13 -4.60
C VAL A 21 -13.33 -8.09 -5.67
N ASN A 22 -12.84 -7.55 -6.79
CA ASN A 22 -12.34 -8.32 -7.94
C ASN A 22 -10.81 -8.23 -8.11
N VAL A 23 -10.06 -8.00 -7.03
CA VAL A 23 -8.61 -7.75 -7.09
C VAL A 23 -7.84 -8.69 -6.20
N ASP A 24 -7.19 -9.68 -6.81
CA ASP A 24 -6.15 -10.49 -6.16
C ASP A 24 -4.85 -9.67 -6.05
N PRO A 25 -4.35 -9.35 -4.84
CA PRO A 25 -3.13 -8.57 -4.67
C PRO A 25 -1.86 -9.22 -5.22
N ARG A 26 -1.82 -10.56 -5.30
CA ARG A 26 -0.67 -11.31 -5.87
C ARG A 26 -0.54 -11.07 -7.37
N GLU A 27 -1.67 -10.96 -8.05
CA GLU A 27 -1.74 -10.67 -9.48
C GLU A 27 -1.57 -9.17 -9.74
N CYS A 28 -2.21 -8.31 -8.94
CA CYS A 28 -2.19 -6.87 -9.15
C CYS A 28 -0.82 -6.24 -8.85
N LYS A 29 -0.34 -6.31 -7.59
CA LYS A 29 0.98 -5.83 -7.09
C LYS A 29 1.49 -4.44 -7.54
N LYS A 30 0.69 -3.61 -8.22
CA LYS A 30 1.13 -2.33 -8.81
C LYS A 30 1.71 -1.35 -7.78
N CYS A 31 1.10 -1.27 -6.59
CA CYS A 31 1.60 -0.42 -5.51
C CYS A 31 2.97 -0.87 -4.97
N LEU A 32 3.25 -2.18 -4.94
CA LEU A 32 4.57 -2.72 -4.59
C LEU A 32 5.59 -2.37 -5.67
N GLN A 33 5.22 -2.53 -6.94
CA GLN A 33 6.12 -2.33 -8.08
C GLN A 33 6.53 -0.88 -8.29
N ILE A 34 5.62 0.07 -8.02
CA ILE A 34 5.88 1.50 -8.27
C ILE A 34 6.52 2.23 -7.08
N CYS A 35 6.51 1.62 -5.90
CA CYS A 35 6.98 2.27 -4.69
C CYS A 35 8.50 2.16 -4.57
N ASP A 36 9.22 3.20 -5.00
CA ASP A 36 10.68 3.28 -4.91
C ASP A 36 11.25 2.94 -3.51
N PRO A 37 10.70 3.45 -2.38
CA PRO A 37 11.16 3.10 -1.03
C PRO A 37 10.55 1.79 -0.48
N ALA A 38 9.79 1.05 -1.30
CA ALA A 38 9.16 -0.23 -0.97
C ALA A 38 8.29 -0.23 0.30
N VAL A 39 7.52 0.84 0.60
CA VAL A 39 6.80 0.96 1.90
C VAL A 39 5.70 -0.08 2.15
N PHE A 40 5.30 -0.82 1.12
CA PHE A 40 4.23 -1.79 1.16
C PHE A 40 4.79 -3.21 1.31
N LEU A 41 4.15 -4.01 2.16
CA LEU A 41 4.40 -5.44 2.30
C LEU A 41 3.19 -6.22 1.79
N MET A 42 3.45 -7.28 1.03
CA MET A 42 2.44 -8.30 0.71
C MET A 42 2.61 -9.48 1.66
N HIS A 43 1.53 -9.88 2.32
CA HIS A 43 1.53 -10.98 3.29
C HIS A 43 0.19 -11.74 3.22
N PRO A 44 0.14 -13.02 3.65
CA PRO A 44 -1.13 -13.72 3.78
C PRO A 44 -2.02 -13.02 4.82
N THR A 45 -3.34 -13.17 4.70
CA THR A 45 -4.25 -12.71 5.75
C THR A 45 -3.98 -13.43 7.08
N LEU A 46 -4.46 -12.88 8.20
CA LEU A 46 -4.33 -13.50 9.53
C LEU A 46 -5.49 -14.47 9.84
N GLU A 47 -6.27 -14.83 8.83
CA GLU A 47 -7.36 -15.80 8.92
C GLU A 47 -6.82 -17.22 8.82
N ASP A 48 -7.67 -18.21 9.12
CA ASP A 48 -7.31 -19.62 8.95
C ASP A 48 -7.21 -19.95 7.46
N HIS A 49 -6.06 -20.52 7.08
CA HIS A 49 -5.79 -20.97 5.72
C HIS A 49 -5.74 -22.50 5.65
N PRO A 50 -6.41 -23.14 4.68
CA PRO A 50 -6.38 -24.61 4.55
C PRO A 50 -4.98 -25.17 4.28
N ASP A 51 -4.13 -24.42 3.56
CA ASP A 51 -2.75 -24.77 3.28
C ASP A 51 -1.80 -23.73 3.91
N PRO A 52 -1.07 -24.07 4.99
CA PRO A 52 -0.17 -23.14 5.65
C PRO A 52 1.07 -22.79 4.81
N TYR A 53 1.39 -23.57 3.78
CA TYR A 53 2.52 -23.33 2.86
C TYR A 53 2.08 -22.56 1.61
N ASN A 54 0.78 -22.51 1.31
CA ASN A 54 0.22 -21.77 0.19
C ASN A 54 -1.13 -21.10 0.54
N PRO A 55 -1.11 -20.02 1.34
CA PRO A 55 -2.32 -19.27 1.66
C PRO A 55 -3.01 -18.74 0.41
N GLU A 56 -4.33 -18.87 0.36
CA GLU A 56 -5.16 -18.47 -0.76
C GLU A 56 -5.56 -16.99 -0.75
N ARG A 57 -5.56 -16.34 0.42
CA ARG A 57 -5.88 -14.90 0.57
C ARG A 57 -4.68 -14.11 1.07
N TRP A 58 -4.35 -13.06 0.32
CA TRP A 58 -3.23 -12.17 0.57
C TRP A 58 -3.68 -10.71 0.73
N LYS A 59 -2.84 -9.90 1.37
CA LYS A 59 -3.12 -8.51 1.70
C LYS A 59 -1.88 -7.66 1.50
N ILE A 60 -2.10 -6.41 1.08
CA ILE A 60 -1.07 -5.37 1.07
C ILE A 60 -1.24 -4.50 2.31
N THR A 61 -0.15 -4.25 3.03
CA THR A 61 -0.13 -3.34 4.19
C THR A 61 1.02 -2.34 4.04
N PRO A 62 0.79 -1.02 4.24
CA PRO A 62 1.87 -0.04 4.32
C PRO A 62 2.60 -0.19 5.65
N VAL A 63 3.67 -0.99 5.68
CA VAL A 63 4.43 -1.30 6.90
C VAL A 63 5.48 -0.25 7.24
N TRP A 64 5.92 0.54 6.25
CA TRP A 64 6.94 1.58 6.44
C TRP A 64 6.45 2.97 5.99
N PRO A 65 5.31 3.48 6.49
CA PRO A 65 4.76 4.76 6.06
C PRO A 65 5.70 5.94 6.36
N SER A 66 6.58 5.82 7.35
CA SER A 66 7.61 6.82 7.65
C SER A 66 8.70 6.96 6.58
N LEU A 67 8.87 5.96 5.72
CA LEU A 67 9.79 6.00 4.58
C LEU A 67 9.09 6.48 3.30
N CYS A 68 7.78 6.74 3.36
CA CYS A 68 7.04 7.24 2.22
C CYS A 68 7.56 8.62 1.83
N MET A 69 7.97 8.73 0.58
CA MET A 69 8.49 9.99 0.06
C MET A 69 7.38 10.96 -0.32
N GLY A 70 6.11 10.58 -0.38
CA GLY A 70 5.01 11.48 -0.75
C GLY A 70 4.84 11.73 -2.25
N CYS A 71 5.37 10.85 -3.11
CA CYS A 71 5.33 11.01 -4.57
C CYS A 71 3.98 10.66 -5.24
N MET A 72 3.00 10.17 -4.47
CA MET A 72 1.63 9.83 -4.92
C MET A 72 1.47 8.76 -6.01
N LYS A 73 2.56 8.25 -6.61
CA LYS A 73 2.52 7.21 -7.67
C LYS A 73 1.69 5.97 -7.32
N CYS A 74 1.69 5.54 -6.05
CA CYS A 74 0.91 4.38 -5.61
C CYS A 74 -0.61 4.62 -5.68
N VAL A 75 -1.05 5.86 -5.44
CA VAL A 75 -2.45 6.27 -5.57
C VAL A 75 -2.84 6.26 -7.05
N GLU A 76 -2.02 6.85 -7.90
CA GLU A 76 -2.27 6.97 -9.35
C GLU A 76 -2.35 5.61 -10.07
N VAL A 77 -1.49 4.66 -9.68
CA VAL A 77 -1.41 3.35 -10.36
C VAL A 77 -2.48 2.36 -9.88
N CYS A 78 -3.16 2.63 -8.76
CA CYS A 78 -4.12 1.71 -8.17
C CYS A 78 -5.40 1.65 -9.01
N PRO A 79 -5.73 0.51 -9.64
CA PRO A 79 -6.89 0.43 -10.54
C PRO A 79 -8.22 0.63 -9.81
N GLU A 80 -8.27 0.28 -8.52
CA GLU A 80 -9.48 0.35 -7.69
C GLU A 80 -9.59 1.65 -6.89
N ASN A 81 -8.62 2.56 -7.01
CA ASN A 81 -8.54 3.76 -6.17
C ASN A 81 -8.63 3.44 -4.67
N ALA A 82 -8.00 2.34 -4.24
CA ALA A 82 -8.07 1.83 -2.87
C ALA A 82 -7.08 2.52 -1.92
N ILE A 83 -6.12 3.29 -2.43
CA ILE A 83 -5.02 3.86 -1.63
C ILE A 83 -5.26 5.36 -1.42
N THR A 84 -5.20 5.80 -0.17
CA THR A 84 -5.16 7.23 0.20
C THR A 84 -3.86 7.53 0.92
N VAL A 85 -3.17 8.60 0.52
CA VAL A 85 -1.95 9.08 1.18
C VAL A 85 -2.18 10.51 1.66
N LYS A 86 -1.88 10.78 2.93
CA LYS A 86 -1.74 12.13 3.47
C LYS A 86 -0.25 12.36 3.76
N PRO A 87 0.49 13.00 2.85
CA PRO A 87 1.92 13.24 3.04
C PRO A 87 2.17 14.10 4.27
N GLY A 88 3.17 13.72 5.06
CA GLY A 88 3.80 14.60 6.04
C GLY A 88 4.90 15.45 5.41
N GLU A 89 5.83 15.97 6.21
CA GLU A 89 7.10 16.48 5.66
C GLU A 89 7.89 15.30 5.09
N SER A 90 8.08 15.27 3.77
CA SER A 90 8.59 14.09 3.06
C SER A 90 9.74 14.44 2.11
N LEU A 91 10.61 13.47 1.84
CA LEU A 91 11.80 13.68 0.99
C LEU A 91 11.45 14.23 -0.39
N HIS A 92 10.36 13.76 -1.02
CA HIS A 92 9.95 14.27 -2.33
C HIS A 92 9.67 15.77 -2.30
N MET A 93 8.95 16.24 -1.29
CA MET A 93 8.63 17.66 -1.12
C MET A 93 9.91 18.51 -0.96
N MET A 94 10.87 18.03 -0.18
CA MET A 94 12.14 18.74 0.03
C MET A 94 13.03 18.76 -1.22
N THR A 95 12.99 17.71 -2.04
CA THR A 95 13.81 17.60 -3.26
C THR A 95 13.23 18.33 -4.48
N GLN A 96 11.96 18.74 -4.42
CA GLN A 96 11.25 19.42 -5.52
C GLN A 96 11.19 20.94 -5.36
N GLU A 97 11.80 21.51 -4.31
CA GLU A 97 11.94 22.96 -4.10
C GLU A 97 13.20 23.56 -4.79
N TYR A 98 13.84 22.82 -5.70
CA TYR A 98 14.96 23.29 -6.53
C TYR A 98 14.60 23.34 -8.01
#